data_AF-A0A4Q8QM78-F1
#
_entry.id   AF-A0A4Q8QM78-F1
#
_cell.length_a   1.000
_cell.length_b   1.000
_cell.length_c   1.000
_cell.angle_alpha   90.00
_cell.angle_beta   90.00
_cell.angle_gamma   90.00
#
_symmetry.space_group_name_H-M   'P 1'
#
loop_
_entity.id
_entity.type
_entity.pdbx_description
1 polymer ?
#
loop_
_entity_poly.entity_id
_entity_poly.type
_entity_poly.pdbx_seq_one_letter_code
_entity_poly.pdbx_strand_id
1 'polypeptide(L)'
;MTGWHRKHAVRALASHVAISPEARRQRRPTYGAPIRDALVALWEASDRICGKRLKVMIPTLLPSLERHCRLKLDQADRALVLGVSAATIDRLLVETKIAAAGGKRRRVGFYSAVRREVPIRTFNDWHDPPPGFCEVDMVAHGGTSVAGSFIQTLTM
;
A
#
# COMPACT_ATOMS: atom_id res chain seq x y z
N MET A 1 -9.36 14.80 -48.65
CA MET A 1 -9.45 14.33 -47.25
C MET A 1 -10.38 15.27 -46.49
N THR A 2 -11.48 14.77 -45.92
CA THR A 2 -12.36 15.57 -45.05
C THR A 2 -11.53 16.03 -43.86
N GLY A 3 -11.24 17.32 -43.71
CA GLY A 3 -10.29 17.89 -42.72
C GLY A 3 -10.69 17.76 -41.25
N TRP A 4 -11.33 16.65 -40.89
CA TRP A 4 -11.97 16.42 -39.60
C TRP A 4 -11.05 15.54 -38.75
N HIS A 5 -10.74 16.04 -37.56
CA HIS A 5 -9.90 15.35 -36.60
C HIS A 5 -10.58 14.05 -36.11
N ARG A 6 -9.81 12.98 -35.83
CA ARG A 6 -10.31 11.64 -35.41
C ARG A 6 -11.33 11.64 -34.27
N LYS A 7 -11.33 12.69 -33.43
CA LYS A 7 -12.23 12.87 -32.28
C LYS A 7 -13.44 13.78 -32.56
N HIS A 8 -13.66 14.20 -33.81
CA HIS A 8 -14.70 15.18 -34.15
C HIS A 8 -16.11 14.68 -33.83
N ALA A 9 -16.43 13.43 -34.22
CA ALA A 9 -17.72 12.81 -33.89
C ALA A 9 -17.94 12.70 -32.36
N VAL A 10 -16.92 12.31 -31.60
CA VAL A 10 -16.99 12.22 -30.13
C VAL A 10 -17.28 13.58 -29.50
N ARG A 11 -16.63 14.64 -29.98
CA ARG A 11 -16.87 16.01 -29.50
C ARG A 11 -18.28 16.49 -29.85
N ALA A 12 -18.72 16.25 -31.08
CA ALA A 12 -20.05 16.63 -31.55
C ALA A 12 -21.16 15.89 -30.79
N LEU A 13 -20.99 14.60 -30.48
CA LEU A 13 -21.93 13.87 -29.64
C LEU A 13 -21.88 14.33 -28.18
N ALA A 14 -20.69 14.53 -27.60
CA ALA A 14 -20.55 15.00 -26.22
C ALA A 14 -21.18 16.38 -25.98
N SER A 15 -21.18 17.26 -27.00
CA SER A 15 -21.84 18.57 -26.90
C SER A 15 -23.36 18.49 -27.01
N HIS A 16 -23.90 17.45 -27.67
CA HIS A 16 -25.36 17.23 -27.77
C HIS A 16 -25.92 16.51 -26.55
N VAL A 17 -25.10 15.75 -25.83
CA VAL A 17 -25.46 15.21 -24.52
C VAL A 17 -25.12 16.27 -23.48
N ALA A 18 -25.99 17.28 -23.35
CA ALA A 18 -26.03 18.11 -22.15
C ALA A 18 -26.44 17.20 -20.98
N ILE A 19 -25.47 16.44 -20.44
CA ILE A 19 -25.62 15.77 -19.16
C ILE A 19 -25.75 16.91 -18.15
N SER A 20 -26.99 17.29 -17.84
CA SER A 20 -27.26 18.08 -16.65
C SER A 20 -26.53 17.37 -15.52
N PRO A 21 -25.65 18.04 -14.76
CA PRO A 21 -25.05 17.44 -13.58
C PRO A 21 -26.16 17.36 -12.54
N GLU A 22 -27.13 16.45 -12.73
CA GLU A 22 -27.96 15.97 -11.65
C GLU A 22 -27.00 15.60 -10.55
N ALA A 23 -27.05 16.39 -9.48
CA ALA A 23 -26.12 16.35 -8.37
C ALA A 23 -25.96 14.88 -7.97
N ARG A 24 -24.84 14.30 -8.41
CA ARG A 24 -24.59 12.87 -8.31
C ARG A 24 -24.70 12.56 -6.83
N ARG A 25 -25.83 11.97 -6.41
CA ARG A 25 -26.20 11.83 -5.01
C ARG A 25 -25.01 11.25 -4.29
N GLN A 26 -24.31 12.08 -3.51
CA GLN A 26 -23.05 11.68 -2.90
C GLN A 26 -23.40 10.59 -1.90
N ARG A 27 -23.21 9.33 -2.30
CA ARG A 27 -23.42 8.19 -1.43
C ARG A 27 -22.44 8.37 -0.27
N ARG A 28 -22.96 8.41 0.95
CA ARG A 28 -22.10 8.47 2.13
C ARG A 28 -21.09 7.33 2.04
N PRO A 29 -19.78 7.60 2.14
CA PRO A 29 -18.78 6.55 2.05
C PRO A 29 -19.02 5.53 3.17
N THR A 30 -19.08 4.25 2.81
CA THR A 30 -19.27 3.13 3.76
C THR A 30 -18.19 3.10 4.84
N TYR A 31 -17.00 3.60 4.50
CA TYR A 31 -15.85 3.70 5.40
C TYR A 31 -15.59 5.19 5.66
N GLY A 32 -16.23 5.72 6.70
CA GLY A 32 -16.02 7.08 7.19
C GLY A 32 -14.67 7.27 7.91
N ALA A 33 -14.48 8.47 8.46
CA ALA A 33 -13.28 8.82 9.23
C ALA A 33 -12.98 7.85 10.40
N PRO A 34 -13.96 7.39 11.20
CA PRO A 34 -13.67 6.47 12.32
C PRO A 34 -13.00 5.17 11.88
N ILE A 35 -13.48 4.58 10.77
CA ILE A 35 -12.92 3.34 10.24
C ILE A 35 -11.51 3.60 9.69
N ARG A 36 -11.30 4.74 9.02
CA ARG A 36 -9.96 5.10 8.54
C ARG A 36 -8.97 5.24 9.70
N ASP A 37 -9.35 5.96 10.76
CA ASP A 37 -8.48 6.21 11.91
C ASP A 37 -8.19 4.90 12.67
N ALA A 38 -9.18 4.02 12.79
CA ALA A 38 -8.99 2.67 13.32
C ALA A 38 -7.97 1.86 12.51
N LEU A 39 -8.08 1.89 11.17
CA LEU A 39 -7.15 1.20 10.28
C LEU A 39 -5.74 1.80 10.34
N VAL A 40 -5.59 3.10 10.56
CA VAL A 40 -4.29 3.74 10.78
C VAL A 40 -3.67 3.22 12.08
N ALA A 41 -4.41 3.21 13.19
CA ALA A 41 -3.91 2.71 14.47
C ALA A 41 -3.49 1.22 14.40
N LEU A 42 -4.31 0.39 13.75
CA LEU A 42 -4.00 -1.01 13.50
C LEU A 42 -2.74 -1.18 12.64
N TRP A 43 -2.62 -0.38 11.57
CA TRP A 43 -1.47 -0.40 10.68
C TRP A 43 -0.17 0.01 11.39
N GLU A 44 -0.21 1.05 12.21
CA GLU A 44 0.94 1.50 13.02
C GLU A 44 1.33 0.48 14.09
N ALA A 45 0.36 -0.12 14.78
CA ALA A 45 0.62 -1.18 15.77
C ALA A 45 1.21 -2.45 15.14
N SER A 46 0.99 -2.65 13.83
CA SER A 46 1.49 -3.79 13.06
C SER A 46 2.80 -3.53 12.32
N ASP A 47 3.57 -2.52 12.72
CA ASP A 47 4.82 -2.11 12.05
C ASP A 47 4.64 -1.83 10.55
N ARG A 48 3.50 -1.22 10.20
CA ARG A 48 3.20 -0.69 8.87
C ARG A 48 3.19 -1.72 7.73
N ILE A 49 2.84 -2.98 8.01
CA ILE A 49 2.71 -4.05 7.00
C ILE A 49 1.70 -3.76 5.88
N CYS A 50 1.79 -4.53 4.78
CA CYS A 50 0.87 -4.41 3.64
C CYS A 50 -0.57 -4.84 3.98
N GLY A 51 -1.57 -4.30 3.27
CA GLY A 51 -2.98 -4.51 3.58
C GLY A 51 -3.43 -5.98 3.57
N LYS A 52 -2.78 -6.84 2.77
CA LYS A 52 -3.04 -8.29 2.77
C LYS A 52 -2.69 -8.95 4.10
N ARG A 53 -1.51 -8.66 4.65
CA ARG A 53 -1.08 -9.20 5.95
C ARG A 53 -1.86 -8.54 7.08
N LEU A 54 -2.08 -7.23 6.98
CA LEU A 54 -2.88 -6.50 7.97
C LEU A 54 -4.28 -7.10 8.11
N LYS A 55 -4.97 -7.39 7.01
CA LYS A 55 -6.30 -8.02 7.02
C LYS A 55 -6.34 -9.28 7.89
N VAL A 56 -5.32 -10.14 7.80
CA VAL A 56 -5.24 -11.39 8.57
C VAL A 56 -4.97 -11.12 10.05
N MET A 57 -4.23 -10.06 10.37
CA MET A 57 -3.85 -9.70 11.74
C MET A 57 -4.93 -8.89 12.48
N ILE A 58 -5.81 -8.18 11.78
CA ILE A 58 -6.85 -7.33 12.39
C ILE A 58 -7.66 -8.07 13.48
N PRO A 59 -8.17 -9.29 13.27
CA PRO A 59 -8.94 -10.00 14.31
C PRO A 59 -8.18 -10.24 15.62
N THR A 60 -6.84 -10.35 15.55
CA THR A 60 -5.97 -10.56 16.72
C THR A 60 -5.56 -9.25 17.38
N LEU A 61 -5.23 -8.23 16.56
CA LEU A 61 -4.76 -6.94 17.06
C LEU A 61 -5.90 -6.10 17.65
N LEU A 62 -7.07 -6.11 17.02
CA LEU A 62 -8.20 -5.25 17.37
C LEU A 62 -8.64 -5.40 18.84
N PRO A 63 -8.88 -6.63 19.38
CA PRO A 63 -9.23 -6.80 20.78
C PRO A 63 -8.15 -6.33 21.75
N SER A 64 -6.88 -6.43 21.37
CA SER A 64 -5.75 -5.98 22.19
C SER A 64 -5.72 -4.46 22.29
N LEU A 65 -5.93 -3.75 21.18
CA LEU A 65 -6.02 -2.29 21.13
C LEU A 65 -7.24 -1.75 21.91
N GLU A 66 -8.38 -2.43 21.83
CA GLU A 66 -9.59 -2.12 22.60
C GLU A 66 -9.34 -2.29 24.11
N ARG A 67 -8.73 -3.42 24.52
CA ARG A 67 -8.41 -3.72 25.93
C ARG A 67 -7.49 -2.68 26.57
N HIS A 68 -6.53 -2.18 25.81
CA HIS A 68 -5.60 -1.15 26.29
C HIS A 68 -6.10 0.28 26.09
N CYS A 69 -7.39 0.47 25.77
CA CYS A 69 -8.01 1.78 25.54
C CYS A 69 -7.31 2.62 24.46
N ARG A 70 -6.58 1.98 23.54
CA ARG A 70 -5.87 2.63 22.42
C ARG A 70 -6.79 2.87 21.24
N LEU A 71 -7.88 2.11 21.15
CA LEU A 71 -8.92 2.25 20.14
C LEU A 71 -10.28 2.03 20.78
N LYS A 72 -11.25 2.88 20.46
CA LYS A 72 -12.64 2.74 20.90
C LYS A 72 -13.52 2.79 19.67
N LEU A 73 -14.20 1.68 19.37
CA LEU A 73 -15.15 1.56 18.27
C LEU A 73 -16.51 1.19 18.85
N ASP A 74 -17.56 1.70 18.21
CA ASP A 74 -18.88 1.13 18.43
C ASP A 74 -19.00 -0.22 17.70
N GLN A 75 -20.10 -0.93 17.96
CA GLN A 75 -20.31 -2.26 17.39
C GLN A 75 -20.41 -2.25 15.86
N ALA A 76 -20.90 -1.16 15.27
CA ALA A 76 -21.08 -1.02 13.82
C ALA A 76 -19.73 -0.80 13.13
N ASP A 77 -18.91 0.11 13.64
CA ASP A 77 -17.56 0.38 13.16
C ASP A 77 -16.65 -0.82 13.34
N ARG A 78 -16.78 -1.53 14.46
CA ARG A 78 -16.05 -2.78 14.71
C ARG A 78 -16.35 -3.84 13.64
N ALA A 79 -17.62 -4.01 13.26
CA ALA A 79 -18.02 -4.93 12.20
C ALA A 79 -17.45 -4.50 10.84
N LEU A 80 -17.44 -3.20 10.54
CA LEU A 80 -16.85 -2.66 9.30
C LEU A 80 -15.34 -2.88 9.24
N VAL A 81 -14.61 -2.66 10.35
CA VAL A 81 -13.17 -2.90 10.44
C VAL A 81 -12.83 -4.38 10.26
N LEU A 82 -13.63 -5.29 10.83
CA LEU A 82 -13.43 -6.74 10.66
C LEU A 82 -13.79 -7.22 9.25
N GLY A 83 -14.79 -6.61 8.61
CA GLY A 83 -15.27 -7.00 7.28
C GLY A 83 -14.51 -6.38 6.11
N VAL A 84 -13.60 -5.43 6.37
CA VAL A 84 -12.93 -4.67 5.30
C VAL A 84 -12.04 -5.57 4.43
N SER A 85 -12.04 -5.31 3.12
CA SER A 85 -11.17 -6.03 2.18
C SER A 85 -9.73 -5.48 2.21
N ALA A 86 -8.73 -6.30 1.92
CA ALA A 86 -7.33 -5.88 1.84
C ALA A 86 -7.13 -4.74 0.82
N ALA A 87 -7.82 -4.79 -0.32
CA ALA A 87 -7.76 -3.73 -1.33
C ALA A 87 -8.36 -2.42 -0.81
N THR A 88 -9.42 -2.48 0.00
CA THR A 88 -10.02 -1.30 0.62
C THR A 88 -9.09 -0.71 1.68
N ILE A 89 -8.45 -1.54 2.52
CA ILE A 89 -7.42 -1.11 3.46
C ILE A 89 -6.32 -0.33 2.72
N ASP A 90 -5.77 -0.92 1.66
CA ASP A 90 -4.69 -0.28 0.91
C ASP A 90 -5.11 1.05 0.29
N ARG A 91 -6.35 1.18 -0.20
CA ARG A 91 -6.91 2.44 -0.71
C ARG A 91 -7.09 3.49 0.37
N LEU A 92 -7.62 3.12 1.55
CA LEU A 92 -7.87 4.04 2.67
C LEU A 92 -6.56 4.57 3.29
N LEU A 93 -5.50 3.76 3.24
CA LEU A 93 -4.21 4.09 3.83
C LEU A 93 -3.22 4.74 2.84
N VAL A 94 -3.59 5.00 1.57
CA VAL A 94 -2.64 5.54 0.56
C VAL A 94 -1.97 6.81 1.06
N GLU A 95 -2.75 7.82 1.45
CA GLU A 95 -2.22 9.11 1.88
C GLU A 95 -1.40 8.97 3.17
N THR A 96 -1.86 8.15 4.12
CA THR A 96 -1.13 7.88 5.36
C THR A 96 0.21 7.21 5.09
N LYS A 97 0.26 6.24 4.17
CA LYS A 97 1.48 5.55 3.76
C LYS A 97 2.47 6.50 3.07
N ILE A 98 1.99 7.42 2.24
CA ILE A 98 2.82 8.42 1.57
C ILE A 98 3.40 9.40 2.61
N ALA A 99 2.58 9.90 3.53
CA ALA A 99 3.04 10.78 4.60
C ALA A 99 4.09 10.09 5.49
N ALA A 100 3.82 8.85 5.90
CA ALA A 100 4.74 8.03 6.70
C ALA A 100 6.07 7.70 5.99
N ALA A 101 6.09 7.70 4.65
CA ALA A 101 7.30 7.52 3.83
C ALA A 101 8.05 8.84 3.54
N GLY A 102 7.73 9.93 4.25
CA GLY A 102 8.35 11.25 4.05
C GLY A 102 7.90 11.94 2.76
N GLY A 103 6.65 11.73 2.34
CA GLY A 103 6.06 12.34 1.14
C GLY A 103 6.56 11.76 -0.19
N LYS A 104 7.51 10.82 -0.15
CA LYS A 104 8.06 10.19 -1.34
C LYS A 104 7.27 8.92 -1.65
N ARG A 105 6.54 8.91 -2.77
CA ARG A 105 6.15 7.62 -3.37
C ARG A 105 7.44 6.88 -3.73
N ARG A 106 7.56 5.62 -3.30
CA ARG A 106 8.66 4.73 -3.71
C ARG A 106 8.74 4.81 -5.24
N ARG A 107 9.86 5.30 -5.79
CA ARG A 107 10.02 5.37 -7.24
C ARG A 107 9.99 3.94 -7.76
N VAL A 108 8.90 3.56 -8.41
CA VAL A 108 8.85 2.34 -9.19
C VAL A 108 9.68 2.61 -10.44
N GLY A 109 10.81 1.92 -10.61
CA GLY A 109 11.45 1.85 -11.92
C GLY A 109 12.77 2.59 -12.14
N PHE A 110 13.65 2.71 -11.15
CA PHE A 110 15.09 2.92 -11.44
C PHE A 110 15.93 1.93 -10.64
N TYR A 111 15.91 0.66 -11.08
CA TYR A 111 17.07 -0.19 -10.84
C TYR A 111 18.17 0.35 -11.76
N SER A 112 19.33 0.71 -11.21
CA SER A 112 20.52 0.94 -12.04
C SER A 112 20.73 -0.29 -12.93
N ALA A 113 21.31 -0.12 -14.12
CA ALA A 113 21.64 -1.26 -14.98
C ALA A 113 22.40 -2.35 -14.20
N VAL A 114 23.31 -1.93 -13.33
CA VAL A 114 24.06 -2.78 -12.38
C VAL A 114 23.15 -3.62 -11.46
N ARG A 115 22.06 -3.04 -10.92
CA ARG A 115 21.10 -3.79 -10.09
C ARG A 115 20.23 -4.77 -10.88
N ARG A 116 20.18 -4.68 -12.21
CA ARG A 116 19.52 -5.67 -13.07
C ARG A 116 20.44 -6.83 -13.44
N GLU A 117 21.76 -6.62 -13.42
CA GLU A 117 22.77 -7.65 -13.65
C GLU A 117 22.94 -8.60 -12.46
N VAL A 118 22.60 -8.14 -11.25
CA VAL A 118 22.59 -8.99 -10.05
C VAL A 118 21.15 -9.49 -9.81
N PRO A 119 20.80 -10.72 -10.22
CA PRO A 119 19.47 -11.26 -9.99
C PRO A 119 19.24 -11.48 -8.49
N ILE A 120 18.13 -10.94 -7.97
CA ILE A 120 17.67 -11.27 -6.62
C ILE A 120 17.14 -12.70 -6.68
N ARG A 121 17.90 -13.64 -6.13
CA ARG A 121 17.46 -15.02 -5.96
C ARG A 121 16.54 -15.10 -4.76
N THR A 122 15.36 -15.66 -4.96
CA THR A 122 14.45 -15.99 -3.86
C THR A 122 14.69 -17.43 -3.42
N PHE A 123 14.07 -17.83 -2.32
CA PHE A 123 14.09 -19.23 -1.86
C PHE A 123 13.79 -20.25 -2.97
N ASN A 124 12.96 -19.87 -3.93
CA ASN A 124 12.55 -20.74 -5.04
C ASN A 124 13.59 -20.86 -6.16
N ASP A 125 14.59 -19.97 -6.19
CA ASP A 125 15.64 -19.91 -7.22
C ASP A 125 16.94 -20.59 -6.76
N TRP A 126 16.92 -21.22 -5.58
CA TRP A 126 18.11 -21.83 -4.97
C TRP A 126 18.59 -23.09 -5.72
N HIS A 127 17.68 -23.81 -6.41
CA HIS A 127 17.98 -24.99 -7.22
C HIS A 127 18.78 -26.10 -6.53
N ASP A 128 18.71 -26.20 -5.20
CA ASP A 128 19.27 -27.27 -4.36
C ASP A 128 20.75 -27.60 -4.68
N PRO A 129 21.67 -26.64 -4.47
CA PRO A 129 23.07 -26.80 -4.82
C PRO A 129 23.74 -27.82 -3.90
N PRO A 130 24.85 -28.44 -4.33
CA PRO A 130 25.59 -29.37 -3.49
C PRO A 130 26.00 -28.74 -2.13
N PRO A 131 26.22 -29.54 -1.08
CA PRO A 131 26.75 -29.04 0.18
C PRO A 131 28.06 -28.27 -0.01
N GLY A 132 28.17 -27.07 0.56
CA GLY A 132 29.32 -26.17 0.43
C GLY A 132 29.05 -24.85 -0.29
N PHE A 133 27.87 -24.69 -0.90
CA PHE A 133 27.42 -23.43 -1.48
C PHE A 133 26.59 -22.63 -0.46
N CYS A 134 26.95 -21.36 -0.24
CA CYS A 134 26.19 -20.40 0.57
C CYS A 134 26.14 -19.05 -0.16
N GLU A 135 25.09 -18.27 0.08
CA GLU A 135 24.93 -16.93 -0.49
C GLU A 135 25.13 -15.92 0.63
N VAL A 136 26.01 -14.96 0.40
CA VAL A 136 26.39 -13.96 1.38
C VAL A 136 25.87 -12.60 0.96
N ASP A 137 25.11 -11.93 1.82
CA ASP A 137 24.58 -10.59 1.58
C ASP A 137 24.89 -9.64 2.76
N MET A 138 24.83 -8.33 2.50
CA MET A 138 24.98 -7.28 3.50
C MET A 138 23.66 -6.52 3.69
N VAL A 139 23.14 -6.53 4.91
CA VAL A 139 21.96 -5.75 5.30
C VAL A 139 22.40 -4.44 5.94
N ALA A 140 22.12 -3.31 5.29
CA ALA A 140 22.41 -1.98 5.83
C ALA A 140 21.28 -1.46 6.74
N HIS A 141 21.61 -1.09 7.97
CA HIS A 141 20.66 -0.55 8.96
C HIS A 141 20.57 0.99 8.89
N GLY A 142 20.37 1.53 7.68
CA GLY A 142 20.37 2.98 7.40
C GLY A 142 18.98 3.65 7.36
N GLY A 143 17.90 2.89 7.59
CA GLY A 143 16.54 3.40 7.45
C GLY A 143 16.24 3.81 6.00
N THR A 144 15.61 4.98 5.80
CA THR A 144 15.15 5.45 4.47
C THR A 144 16.19 6.25 3.70
N SER A 145 17.35 6.51 4.28
CA SER A 145 18.47 7.24 3.67
C SER A 145 19.67 6.33 3.47
N VAL A 146 20.37 6.50 2.36
CA VAL A 146 21.65 5.83 2.06
C VAL A 146 22.85 6.77 2.19
N ALA A 147 22.64 7.96 2.75
CA ALA A 147 23.70 8.95 2.98
C ALA A 147 24.25 8.82 4.41
N GLY A 148 25.57 8.82 4.56
CA GLY A 148 26.26 8.76 5.87
C GLY A 148 26.90 7.40 6.17
N SER A 149 27.25 7.19 7.44
CA SER A 149 27.79 5.92 7.95
C SER A 149 26.69 5.10 8.60
N PHE A 150 26.66 3.79 8.34
CA PHE A 150 25.65 2.88 8.89
C PHE A 150 26.26 1.53 9.25
N ILE A 151 25.64 0.85 10.21
CA ILE A 151 25.99 -0.51 10.58
C ILE A 151 25.49 -1.44 9.46
N GLN A 152 26.34 -2.39 9.07
CA GLN A 152 26.00 -3.43 8.11
C GLN A 152 26.13 -4.79 8.79
N THR A 153 25.15 -5.65 8.60
CA THR A 153 25.20 -7.05 9.05
C THR A 153 25.47 -7.94 7.86
N LEU A 154 26.46 -8.83 7.99
CA LEU A 154 26.72 -9.91 7.04
C LEU A 154 25.75 -11.06 7.32
N THR A 155 25.04 -11.54 6.31
CA THR A 155 24.15 -12.72 6.39
C THR A 155 24.63 -13.78 5.41
N MET A 156 24.64 -15.05 5.83
CA MET A 156 25.04 -16.22 5.03
C MET A 156 23.97 -17.31 5.07
#